data_AF-A0A1B7K1G7-F1
#
_entry.id   AF-A0A1B7K1G7-F1
#
_cell.length_a   1.000
_cell.length_b   1.000
_cell.length_c   1.000
_cell.angle_alpha   90.00
_cell.angle_beta   90.00
_cell.angle_gamma   90.00
#
_symmetry.space_group_name_H-M   'P 1'
#
loop_
_entity.id
_entity.type
_entity.pdbx_description
1 polymer ?
#
loop_
_entity_poly.entity_id
_entity_poly.type
_entity_poly.pdbx_seq_one_letter_code
_entity_poly.pdbx_strand_id
1 'polypeptide(L)' 'MPTIHYASNTNVLKPDIRTGLFKFCFFAVKRSDPQAKAERKEVYAADLKSAKLQLVSEYVLSLASRIPLGGINV' A
#
# COMPACT_ATOMS: atom_id res chain seq x y z
N MET A 1 -26.10 -1.77 -2.97
CA MET A 1 -25.15 -1.63 -1.84
C MET A 1 -24.04 -2.66 -2.04
N PRO A 2 -22.74 -2.29 -2.02
CA PRO A 2 -21.69 -3.28 -2.17
C PRO A 2 -21.57 -4.10 -0.88
N THR A 3 -21.80 -5.40 -0.98
CA THR A 3 -21.56 -6.36 0.10
C THR A 3 -20.06 -6.60 0.19
N ILE A 4 -19.42 -6.11 1.25
CA ILE A 4 -18.02 -6.41 1.53
C ILE A 4 -17.98 -7.80 2.19
N HIS A 5 -17.56 -8.81 1.43
CA HIS A 5 -17.34 -10.15 1.94
C HIS A 5 -16.09 -10.15 2.84
N TYR A 6 -16.29 -10.00 4.15
CA TYR A 6 -15.22 -10.21 5.13
C TYR A 6 -15.08 -11.71 5.37
N ALA A 7 -14.10 -12.35 4.72
CA ALA A 7 -13.76 -13.74 5.03
C ALA A 7 -13.13 -13.77 6.43
N SER A 8 -13.89 -14.23 7.43
CA SER A 8 -13.37 -14.54 8.77
C SER A 8 -12.45 -15.75 8.68
N ASN A 9 -11.19 -15.51 8.30
CA ASN A 9 -10.14 -16.52 8.40
C ASN A 9 -9.64 -16.54 9.84
N THR A 10 -10.02 -17.57 10.60
CA THR A 10 -9.48 -17.91 11.93
C THR A 10 -8.02 -18.36 11.88
N ASN A 11 -7.34 -18.24 10.73
CA ASN A 11 -5.90 -18.32 10.62
C ASN A 11 -5.28 -17.13 11.34
N VAL A 12 -4.84 -17.35 12.58
CA VAL A 12 -3.95 -16.43 13.29
C VAL A 12 -2.82 -16.11 12.33
N LEU A 13 -2.80 -14.87 11.82
CA LEU A 13 -1.75 -14.41 10.94
C LEU A 13 -0.44 -14.59 11.71
N LYS A 14 0.51 -15.31 11.13
CA LYS A 14 1.85 -15.49 11.69
C LYS A 14 2.81 -14.57 10.94
N PRO A 15 3.65 -13.80 11.63
CA PRO A 15 4.70 -13.04 10.98
C PRO A 15 5.70 -13.99 10.31
N ASP A 16 6.41 -13.52 9.30
CA ASP A 16 7.51 -14.26 8.69
C ASP A 16 8.58 -14.53 9.76
N ILE A 17 9.03 -15.79 9.85
CA ILE A 17 9.90 -16.27 10.94
C ILE A 17 11.28 -15.61 10.91
N ARG A 18 11.74 -15.15 9.74
CA ARG A 18 13.07 -14.57 9.57
C ARG A 18 13.07 -13.07 9.89
N THR A 19 11.97 -12.39 9.59
CA THR A 19 11.87 -10.93 9.71
C THR A 19 11.03 -10.46 10.89
N GLY A 20 10.16 -11.33 11.43
CA GLY A 20 9.18 -10.95 12.44
C GLY A 20 8.06 -10.05 11.92
N LEU A 21 7.95 -9.85 10.59
CA LEU A 21 7.01 -8.92 9.97
C LEU A 21 5.82 -9.64 9.32
N PHE A 22 4.68 -8.95 9.29
CA PHE A 22 3.53 -9.36 8.50
C PHE A 22 3.61 -8.80 7.09
N LYS A 23 3.09 -9.57 6.12
CA LYS A 23 2.91 -9.13 4.74
C LYS A 23 1.52 -8.54 4.55
N PHE A 24 1.44 -7.22 4.39
CA PHE A 24 0.22 -6.50 4.06
C PHE A 24 0.12 -6.31 2.54
N CYS A 25 -1.02 -6.66 1.96
CA CYS A 25 -1.30 -6.46 0.53
C CYS A 25 -2.36 -5.38 0.35
N PHE A 26 -1.98 -4.26 -0.25
CA PHE A 26 -2.87 -3.16 -0.62
C PHE A 26 -3.25 -3.26 -2.09
N PHE A 27 -4.52 -3.02 -2.39
CA PHE A 27 -5.03 -3.03 -3.75
C PHE A 27 -5.62 -1.67 -4.08
N ALA A 28 -5.26 -1.13 -5.25
CA ALA A 28 -5.79 0.13 -5.77
C ALA A 28 -6.38 -0.10 -7.16
N VAL A 29 -7.52 0.53 -7.44
CA VAL A 29 -8.17 0.49 -8.76
C VAL A 29 -8.47 1.92 -9.17
N LYS A 30 -8.14 2.28 -10.40
CA LYS A 30 -8.44 3.60 -10.96
C LYS A 30 -9.94 3.68 -11.29
N ARG A 31 -10.71 4.34 -10.43
CA ARG A 31 -12.19 4.41 -10.55
C ARG A 31 -12.68 5.06 -11.85
N SER A 32 -11.89 5.92 -12.47
CA SER A 32 -12.24 6.60 -13.72
C SER A 32 -12.08 5.72 -14.97
N ASP A 33 -11.46 4.55 -14.84
CA ASP A 33 -11.21 3.64 -15.94
C ASP A 33 -11.89 2.29 -15.64
N PRO A 34 -13.03 2.00 -16.30
CA PRO A 34 -13.78 0.75 -16.10
C PRO A 34 -12.99 -0.52 -16.43
N GLN A 35 -11.90 -0.41 -17.20
CA GLN A 35 -11.01 -1.52 -17.57
C GLN A 35 -9.73 -1.53 -16.74
N ALA A 36 -9.61 -0.65 -15.74
CA ALA A 36 -8.42 -0.57 -14.90
C ALA A 36 -8.19 -1.89 -14.17
N LYS A 37 -6.98 -2.44 -14.35
CA LYS A 37 -6.52 -3.58 -13.57
C LYS A 37 -6.23 -3.12 -12.14
N ALA A 38 -6.50 -4.00 -11.18
CA ALA A 38 -6.12 -3.75 -9.80
C ALA A 38 -4.59 -3.75 -9.69
N GLU A 39 -4.03 -2.66 -9.20
CA GLU A 39 -2.63 -2.59 -8.81
C GLU A 39 -2.49 -3.14 -7.40
N ARG A 40 -1.51 -4.03 -7.20
CA ARG A 40 -1.20 -4.62 -5.91
C ARG A 40 0.13 -4.08 -5.40
N LYS A 41 0.15 -3.59 -4.17
CA LYS A 41 1.36 -3.21 -3.45
C LYS A 41 1.50 -4.03 -2.18
N GLU A 42 2.68 -4.59 -1.98
CA GLU A 42 2.99 -5.38 -0.79
C GLU A 42 3.90 -4.59 0.14
N VAL A 43 3.61 -4.64 1.44
CA VAL A 43 4.37 -3.96 2.50
C VAL A 43 4.62 -4.93 3.63
N TYR A 44 5.88 -5.04 4.07
CA TYR A 44 6.25 -5.82 5.24
C TYR A 44 6.33 -4.91 6.46
N ALA A 45 5.49 -5.15 7.47
CA ALA A 45 5.47 -4.31 8.67
C ALA A 45 5.02 -5.11 9.91
N ALA A 46 5.31 -4.58 11.10
CA ALA A 46 4.91 -5.21 12.35
C ALA A 46 3.39 -5.15 12.59
N ASP A 47 2.71 -4.15 12.01
CA ASP A 47 1.29 -3.91 12.21
C ASP A 47 0.69 -3.10 11.04
N LEU A 48 -0.64 -3.03 10.99
CA LEU A 48 -1.37 -2.35 9.92
C LEU A 48 -1.12 -0.84 9.89
N LYS A 49 -0.93 -0.18 11.05
CA LYS A 49 -0.67 1.27 11.11
C LYS A 49 0.68 1.57 10.49
N SER A 50 1.71 0.80 10.84
CA SER A 50 3.05 0.88 10.26
C SER A 50 3.02 0.61 8.75
N ALA A 51 2.27 -0.40 8.30
CA ALA A 51 2.11 -0.70 6.88
C ALA A 51 1.46 0.45 6.08
N LYS A 52 0.41 1.07 6.63
CA LYS A 52 -0.25 2.24 6.02
C LYS A 52 0.67 3.45 5.96
N LEU A 53 1.43 3.71 7.01
CA LEU A 53 2.37 4.82 7.05
C LEU A 53 3.44 4.68 5.97
N GLN A 54 3.98 3.48 5.80
CA GLN A 54 4.95 3.21 4.73
C GLN A 54 4.33 3.40 3.34
N LEU A 55 3.11 2.91 3.11
CA LEU A 55 2.39 3.11 1.84
C LEU A 55 2.19 4.61 1.52
N VAL A 56 1.78 5.40 2.51
CA VAL A 56 1.59 6.86 2.34
C VAL A 56 2.93 7.56 2.10
N SER A 57 3.97 7.19 2.83
CA SER A 57 5.32 7.76 2.65
C SER A 57 5.84 7.52 1.23
N GLU A 58 5.73 6.28 0.71
CA GLU A 58 6.12 5.94 -0.65
C GLU A 58 5.31 6.73 -1.70
N TYR A 59 4.01 6.93 -1.46
CA TYR A 59 3.18 7.78 -2.32
C TYR A 59 3.65 9.24 -2.33
N VAL A 60 3.88 9.83 -1.15
CA VAL A 60 4.36 11.21 -1.01
C VAL A 60 5.72 11.39 -1.70
N LEU A 61 6.65 10.45 -1.53
CA LEU A 61 7.96 10.48 -2.19
C LEU A 61 7.85 10.35 -3.72
N SER A 62 6.96 9.48 -4.21
CA SER A 62 6.68 9.35 -5.65
C SER A 62 6.07 10.63 -6.24
N LEU A 63 5.25 11.35 -5.46
CA LEU A 63 4.70 12.62 -5.88
C LEU A 63 5.75 13.74 -5.83
N ALA A 64 6.49 13.85 -4.73
CA ALA A 64 7.53 14.85 -4.53
C ALA A 64 8.64 14.75 -5.60
N SER A 65 9.01 13.53 -6.01
CA SER A 65 9.99 13.31 -7.08
C SER A 65 9.51 13.75 -8.47
N ARG A 66 8.20 13.94 -8.67
CA ARG A 66 7.61 14.43 -9.93
C ARG A 66 7.39 15.94 -9.93
N ILE A 67 7.52 16.61 -8.80
CA ILE A 67 7.43 18.07 -8.72
C ILE A 67 8.80 18.59 -9.15
N PRO A 68 8.93 19.23 -10.34
CA PRO A 68 10.19 19.87 -10.69
C PRO A 68 10.50 20.91 -9.61
N LEU A 69 11.66 20.80 -8.98
CA LEU A 69 12.22 21.84 -8.13
C LEU A 69 12.43 23.05 -9.03
N GLY A 70 11.44 23.95 -9.09
CA GLY A 70 11.51 25.15 -9.91
C GLY A 70 12.75 25.95 -9.54
N GLY A 71 13.71 26.02 -10.47
CA GLY A 71 14.83 26.95 -10.49
C GLY A 71 15.87 26.79 -9.38
N ILE A 72 16.83 25.89 -9.58
CA ILE A 72 18.18 26.14 -9.06
C ILE A 72 19.06 26.42 -10.29
N ASN A 73 19.07 27.69 -10.72
CA ASN A 73 20.14 28.18 -11.57
C ASN A 73 21.39 28.26 -10.67
N VAL A 74 22.34 27.35 -10.89
CA VAL A 74 23.74 27.53 -10.47
C VAL A 74 24.48 28.17 -11.63
#